data_AF-M7YIC9-F1
#
_entry.id   AF-M7YIC9-F1
#
_cell.length_a   1.000
_cell.length_b   1.000
_cell.length_c   1.000
_cell.angle_alpha   90.00
_cell.angle_beta   90.00
_cell.angle_gamma   90.00
#
_symmetry.space_group_name_H-M   'P 1'
#
loop_
_entity.id
_entity.type
_entity.pdbx_description
1 polymer ?
#
loop_
_entity_poly.entity_id
_entity_poly.type
_entity_poly.pdbx_seq_one_letter_code
_entity_poly.pdbx_strand_id
1 'polypeptide(L)'
;MLVQAFRISDAYGNPYILKAGTETFAGPCELTNETTRTWVIRLKITTKLVCLSKQQLHEQNWELSEECFAEVAGQSLEKLLEVACSFSDANWSDVHISQQLSVFDALVDVLFNIQDLRFSRSGEVAGIINKMVNAFRGVIDGTSNDIRGSKESTIHPATFVLIQVLEFFCRNRDMVQSILESGDYNTGPCSDMFSCLASKLKECAETVFQQKGQMYIFVLNNMYYVLQKNRHSGLLPPNVAATLVSVIDQYVVSYLDEYWFPPMLLYLEGDSLKKPRRSSLDNFIGEFFRTCNGQMTWKVQTELKNILREEIVNFIVPKYVNFSEVLQANPRRCWSSWLKGMWRTRSEKLECTGADLAKVIGRLFER
;
A
#
# COMPACT_ATOMS: atom_id res chain seq x y z
N MET A 1 24.17 -46.71 -24.48
CA MET A 1 24.61 -45.56 -23.67
C MET A 1 23.86 -45.62 -22.35
N LEU A 2 24.59 -45.74 -21.24
CA LEU A 2 24.04 -45.82 -19.89
C LEU A 2 23.47 -44.45 -19.48
N VAL A 3 22.15 -44.34 -19.41
CA VAL A 3 21.50 -43.29 -18.61
C VAL A 3 21.50 -43.81 -17.18
N GLN A 4 22.36 -43.24 -16.35
CA GLN A 4 22.45 -43.56 -14.93
C GLN A 4 21.15 -43.05 -14.27
N ALA A 5 20.22 -43.96 -14.04
CA ALA A 5 18.99 -43.69 -13.32
C ALA A 5 19.34 -43.29 -11.88
N PHE A 6 19.10 -42.04 -11.50
CA PHE A 6 19.05 -41.64 -10.09
C PHE A 6 17.90 -42.43 -9.45
N ARG A 7 18.23 -43.45 -8.65
CA ARG A 7 17.19 -44.15 -7.88
C ARG A 7 16.82 -43.26 -6.69
N ILE A 8 15.55 -43.20 -6.33
CA ILE A 8 15.07 -42.49 -5.13
C ILE A 8 15.80 -42.99 -3.85
N SER A 9 16.32 -44.22 -3.85
CA SER A 9 17.20 -44.75 -2.81
C SER A 9 18.48 -43.94 -2.59
N ASP A 10 19.02 -43.29 -3.63
CA ASP A 10 20.21 -42.45 -3.55
C ASP A 10 19.91 -41.09 -2.89
N ALA A 11 18.63 -40.74 -2.73
CA ALA A 11 18.17 -39.52 -2.06
C ALA A 11 18.06 -39.67 -0.53
N TYR A 12 17.97 -40.89 0.01
CA TYR A 12 17.76 -41.13 1.45
C TYR A 12 18.87 -40.57 2.36
N GLY A 13 20.07 -40.33 1.82
CA GLY A 13 21.21 -39.74 2.54
C GLY A 13 21.35 -38.21 2.43
N ASN A 14 20.55 -37.53 1.61
CA ASN A 14 20.78 -36.11 1.33
C ASN A 14 20.24 -35.21 2.48
N PRO A 15 21.09 -34.37 3.11
CA PRO A 15 20.66 -33.47 4.19
C PRO A 15 19.76 -32.33 3.71
N TYR A 16 19.60 -32.15 2.40
CA TYR A 16 18.73 -31.15 1.78
C TYR A 16 17.36 -31.71 1.36
N ILE A 17 17.01 -32.93 1.76
CA ILE A 17 15.69 -33.50 1.50
C ILE A 17 14.91 -33.56 2.81
N LEU A 18 13.65 -33.10 2.77
CA LEU A 18 12.73 -33.19 3.90
C LEU A 18 12.44 -34.65 4.23
N LYS A 19 12.55 -35.01 5.51
CA LYS A 19 12.31 -36.36 6.03
C LYS A 19 11.15 -36.38 7.02
N ALA A 20 10.49 -37.53 7.13
CA ALA A 20 9.40 -37.73 8.07
C ALA A 20 9.88 -37.53 9.53
N GLY A 21 9.19 -36.67 10.27
CA GLY A 21 9.28 -36.57 11.73
C GLY A 21 10.45 -35.80 12.34
N THR A 22 11.45 -35.35 11.57
CA THR A 22 12.67 -34.76 12.17
C THR A 22 12.78 -33.25 12.07
N GLU A 23 12.01 -32.59 11.21
CA GLU A 23 12.19 -31.16 10.94
C GLU A 23 10.86 -30.43 11.06
N THR A 24 10.73 -29.63 12.12
CA THR A 24 9.59 -28.75 12.41
C THR A 24 10.09 -27.32 12.55
N PHE A 25 9.36 -26.39 11.94
CA PHE A 25 9.63 -24.97 12.06
C PHE A 25 8.96 -24.43 13.34
N ALA A 26 9.76 -23.92 14.28
CA ALA A 26 9.25 -23.46 15.58
C ALA A 26 8.88 -21.96 15.61
N GLY A 27 9.30 -21.17 14.61
CA GLY A 27 8.90 -19.77 14.47
C GLY A 27 9.92 -18.89 13.74
N PRO A 28 9.54 -17.67 13.33
CA PRO A 28 10.37 -16.80 12.49
C PRO A 28 11.57 -16.19 13.21
N CYS A 29 11.57 -16.15 14.55
CA CYS A 29 12.70 -15.69 15.36
C CYS A 29 13.99 -16.53 15.18
N GLU A 30 13.88 -17.73 14.59
CA GLU A 30 15.01 -18.62 14.28
C GLU A 30 15.47 -18.53 12.81
N LEU A 31 14.77 -17.74 11.97
CA LEU A 31 15.14 -17.54 10.58
C LEU A 31 16.23 -16.47 10.45
N THR A 32 17.46 -16.95 10.38
CA THR A 32 18.59 -16.23 9.82
C THR A 32 18.55 -16.31 8.29
N ASN A 33 19.35 -15.49 7.60
CA ASN A 33 19.50 -15.59 6.15
C ASN A 33 19.98 -16.98 5.70
N GLU A 34 20.84 -17.62 6.50
CA GLU A 34 21.38 -18.94 6.18
C GLU A 34 20.36 -20.06 6.39
N THR A 35 19.59 -20.01 7.49
CA THR A 35 18.52 -20.99 7.74
C THR A 35 17.38 -20.81 6.74
N THR A 36 17.05 -19.57 6.38
CA THR A 36 16.10 -19.26 5.29
C THR A 36 16.55 -19.88 3.97
N ARG A 37 17.82 -19.67 3.60
CA ARG A 37 18.40 -20.24 2.37
C ARG A 37 18.36 -21.77 2.37
N THR A 38 18.66 -22.38 3.51
CA THR A 38 18.62 -23.84 3.68
C THR A 38 17.22 -24.38 3.46
N TRP A 39 16.19 -23.76 4.04
CA TRP A 39 14.79 -24.12 3.82
C TRP A 39 14.35 -23.97 2.36
N VAL A 40 14.72 -22.86 1.71
CA VAL A 40 14.42 -22.63 0.29
C VAL A 40 15.04 -23.72 -0.59
N ILE A 41 16.31 -24.08 -0.35
CA ILE A 41 16.98 -25.16 -1.10
C ILE A 41 16.27 -26.49 -0.88
N ARG A 42 15.90 -26.81 0.37
CA ARG A 42 15.20 -28.05 0.72
C ARG A 42 13.86 -28.19 0.01
N LEU A 43 13.02 -27.16 0.10
CA LEU A 43 11.71 -27.10 -0.55
C LEU A 43 11.84 -27.34 -2.06
N LYS A 44 12.78 -26.65 -2.72
CA LYS A 44 13.00 -26.77 -4.17
C LYS A 44 13.54 -28.14 -4.58
N ILE A 45 14.52 -28.69 -3.85
CA ILE A 45 15.09 -30.01 -4.15
C ILE A 45 14.04 -31.11 -3.97
N THR A 46 13.34 -31.12 -2.83
CA THR A 46 12.31 -32.14 -2.56
C THR A 46 11.20 -32.08 -3.61
N THR A 47 10.69 -30.89 -3.94
CA THR A 47 9.65 -30.72 -4.98
C THR A 47 10.11 -31.23 -6.34
N LYS A 48 11.33 -30.89 -6.75
CA LYS A 48 11.88 -31.33 -8.04
C LYS A 48 12.03 -32.85 -8.10
N LEU A 49 12.47 -33.49 -7.02
CA LEU A 49 12.58 -34.95 -6.95
C LEU A 49 11.21 -35.63 -7.01
N VAL A 50 10.19 -35.08 -6.35
CA VAL A 50 8.81 -35.59 -6.45
C VAL A 50 8.29 -35.49 -7.88
N CYS A 51 8.48 -34.34 -8.54
CA CYS A 51 8.04 -34.15 -9.93
C CYS A 51 8.76 -35.09 -10.91
N LEU A 52 10.08 -35.26 -10.76
CA LEU A 52 10.87 -36.19 -11.59
C LEU A 52 10.42 -37.64 -11.38
N SER A 53 10.12 -38.03 -10.14
CA SER A 53 9.63 -39.38 -9.83
C SER A 53 8.29 -39.65 -10.53
N LYS A 54 7.37 -38.67 -10.55
CA LYS A 54 6.10 -38.78 -11.29
C LYS A 54 6.35 -38.94 -12.79
N GLN A 55 7.21 -38.10 -13.36
CA GLN A 55 7.54 -38.14 -14.78
C GLN A 55 8.09 -39.52 -15.19
N GLN A 56 9.02 -40.06 -14.42
CA GLN A 56 9.61 -41.38 -14.69
C GLN A 56 8.58 -42.51 -14.62
N LEU A 57 7.66 -42.48 -13.65
CA LEU A 57 6.59 -43.48 -13.55
C LEU A 57 5.61 -43.39 -14.73
N HIS A 58 5.30 -42.17 -15.19
CA HIS A 58 4.46 -41.97 -16.37
C HIS A 58 5.15 -42.45 -17.66
N GLU A 59 6.45 -42.19 -17.84
CA GLU A 59 7.23 -42.66 -19.00
C GLU A 59 7.30 -44.19 -19.07
N GLN A 60 7.27 -44.88 -17.93
CA GLN A 60 7.27 -46.33 -17.87
C GLN A 60 5.89 -46.96 -18.16
N ASN A 61 4.83 -46.15 -18.30
CA ASN A 61 3.49 -46.53 -18.75
C ASN A 61 2.88 -47.69 -17.95
N TRP A 62 3.06 -47.68 -16.63
CA TRP A 62 2.51 -48.69 -15.72
C TRP A 62 1.02 -48.43 -15.44
N GLU A 63 0.17 -49.45 -15.57
CA GLU A 63 -1.27 -49.36 -15.27
C GLU A 63 -1.57 -48.90 -13.82
N LEU A 64 -0.61 -49.05 -12.90
CA LEU A 64 -0.70 -48.64 -11.49
C LEU A 64 0.21 -47.42 -11.15
N SER A 65 0.60 -46.62 -12.14
CA SER A 65 1.58 -45.53 -11.94
C SER A 65 1.17 -44.52 -10.86
N GLU A 66 -0.12 -44.18 -10.78
CA GLU A 66 -0.64 -43.22 -9.79
C GLU A 66 -0.66 -43.80 -8.37
N GLU A 67 -1.04 -45.07 -8.17
CA GLU A 67 -1.00 -45.74 -6.86
C GLU A 67 0.44 -45.99 -6.39
N CYS A 68 1.34 -46.36 -7.31
CA CYS A 68 2.75 -46.50 -7.01
C CYS A 68 3.39 -45.15 -6.66
N PHE A 69 3.02 -44.08 -7.38
CA PHE A 69 3.46 -42.73 -7.06
C PHE A 69 2.92 -42.27 -5.71
N ALA A 70 1.67 -42.59 -5.38
CA ALA A 70 1.07 -42.34 -4.06
C ALA A 70 1.96 -42.88 -2.93
N GLU A 71 2.31 -44.16 -3.04
CA GLU A 71 3.01 -44.89 -2.00
C GLU A 71 4.44 -44.35 -1.81
N VAL A 72 5.10 -44.00 -2.92
CA VAL A 72 6.50 -43.56 -2.91
C VAL A 72 6.65 -42.08 -2.53
N ALA A 73 5.76 -41.21 -3.02
CA ALA A 73 5.87 -39.76 -2.87
C ALA A 73 4.91 -39.15 -1.83
N GLY A 74 3.87 -39.90 -1.40
CA GLY A 74 2.81 -39.40 -0.52
C GLY A 74 3.33 -38.77 0.77
N GLN A 75 4.22 -39.46 1.48
CA GLN A 75 4.82 -38.92 2.72
C GLN A 75 5.65 -37.65 2.49
N SER A 76 6.32 -37.54 1.33
CA SER A 76 7.09 -36.34 0.99
C SER A 76 6.19 -35.16 0.67
N LEU A 77 5.06 -35.41 -0.01
CA LEU A 77 4.04 -34.41 -0.32
C LEU A 77 3.34 -33.92 0.95
N GLU A 78 2.92 -34.83 1.83
CA GLU A 78 2.36 -34.48 3.14
C GLU A 78 3.33 -33.60 3.93
N LYS A 79 4.63 -33.95 3.94
CA LYS A 79 5.63 -33.15 4.65
C LYS A 79 5.86 -31.77 4.02
N LEU A 80 5.82 -31.65 2.69
CA LEU A 80 5.88 -30.36 2.00
C LEU A 80 4.70 -29.47 2.41
N LEU A 81 3.47 -30.01 2.43
CA LEU A 81 2.27 -29.29 2.83
C LEU A 81 2.30 -28.92 4.33
N GLU A 82 2.77 -29.80 5.20
CA GLU A 82 2.94 -29.52 6.64
C GLU A 82 3.91 -28.36 6.87
N VAL A 83 5.05 -28.35 6.16
CA VAL A 83 6.05 -27.27 6.23
C VAL A 83 5.46 -25.97 5.66
N ALA A 84 4.75 -26.03 4.54
CA ALA A 84 4.09 -24.87 3.94
C ALA A 84 3.04 -24.26 4.88
N CYS A 85 2.23 -25.11 5.54
CA CYS A 85 1.30 -24.70 6.59
C CYS A 85 2.04 -24.03 7.76
N SER A 86 3.12 -24.64 8.23
CA SER A 86 3.89 -24.14 9.38
C SER A 86 4.47 -22.74 9.14
N PHE A 87 5.00 -22.48 7.95
CA PHE A 87 5.47 -21.12 7.58
C PHE A 87 4.33 -20.13 7.41
N SER A 88 3.17 -20.58 6.92
CA SER A 88 2.00 -19.73 6.69
C SER A 88 1.27 -19.38 8.00
N ASP A 89 1.34 -20.26 9.00
CA ASP A 89 0.77 -20.06 10.34
C ASP A 89 1.75 -19.33 11.30
N ALA A 90 2.93 -18.97 10.82
CA ALA A 90 3.97 -18.36 11.63
C ALA A 90 3.69 -16.89 11.99
N ASN A 91 4.18 -16.46 13.15
CA ASN A 91 4.04 -15.07 13.63
C ASN A 91 5.13 -14.15 13.05
N TRP A 92 4.93 -13.72 11.80
CA TRP A 92 5.86 -12.81 11.13
C TRP A 92 5.76 -11.37 11.68
N SER A 93 6.86 -10.64 11.58
CA SER A 93 6.91 -9.20 11.84
C SER A 93 7.69 -8.49 10.72
N ASP A 94 7.66 -7.16 10.75
CA ASP A 94 8.25 -6.30 9.71
C ASP A 94 9.76 -6.49 9.55
N VAL A 95 10.48 -6.81 10.62
CA VAL A 95 11.91 -7.14 10.57
C VAL A 95 12.22 -8.44 9.80
N HIS A 96 11.24 -9.34 9.69
CA HIS A 96 11.38 -10.64 9.03
C HIS A 96 10.86 -10.66 7.59
N ILE A 97 10.39 -9.53 7.06
CA ILE A 97 9.69 -9.48 5.76
C ILE A 97 10.56 -10.05 4.62
N SER A 98 11.88 -9.84 4.65
CA SER A 98 12.78 -10.37 3.63
C SER A 98 12.89 -11.90 3.64
N GLN A 99 12.96 -12.51 4.83
CA GLN A 99 12.96 -13.96 4.99
C GLN A 99 11.59 -14.53 4.62
N GLN A 100 10.50 -13.88 5.06
CA GLN A 100 9.13 -14.27 4.72
C GLN A 100 8.94 -14.33 3.21
N LEU A 101 9.28 -13.25 2.49
CA LEU A 101 9.15 -13.19 1.03
C LEU A 101 9.99 -14.26 0.34
N SER A 102 11.20 -14.54 0.85
CA SER A 102 12.08 -15.58 0.27
C SER A 102 11.51 -16.99 0.43
N VAL A 103 10.96 -17.30 1.61
CA VAL A 103 10.29 -18.59 1.85
C VAL A 103 9.02 -18.68 1.04
N PHE A 104 8.19 -17.64 1.05
CA PHE A 104 6.91 -17.64 0.35
C PHE A 104 7.06 -17.73 -1.16
N ASP A 105 8.13 -17.17 -1.73
CA ASP A 105 8.50 -17.36 -3.15
C ASP A 105 8.80 -18.82 -3.48
N ALA A 106 9.57 -19.50 -2.61
CA ALA A 106 9.77 -20.94 -2.75
C ALA A 106 8.48 -21.74 -2.56
N LEU A 107 7.62 -21.35 -1.61
CA LEU A 107 6.36 -22.04 -1.37
C LEU A 107 5.38 -21.91 -2.54
N VAL A 108 5.27 -20.74 -3.19
CA VAL A 108 4.43 -20.61 -4.39
C VAL A 108 4.90 -21.57 -5.49
N ASP A 109 6.20 -21.64 -5.75
CA ASP A 109 6.78 -22.58 -6.71
C ASP A 109 6.46 -24.04 -6.31
N VAL A 110 6.64 -24.41 -5.03
CA VAL A 110 6.26 -25.74 -4.52
C VAL A 110 4.79 -26.03 -4.75
N LEU A 111 3.90 -25.16 -4.27
CA LEU A 111 2.44 -25.32 -4.31
C LEU A 111 1.94 -25.42 -5.75
N PHE A 112 2.46 -24.59 -6.66
CA PHE A 112 2.13 -24.63 -8.08
C PHE A 112 2.52 -25.97 -8.73
N ASN A 113 3.71 -26.50 -8.42
CA ASN A 113 4.16 -27.77 -9.00
C ASN A 113 3.42 -28.99 -8.43
N ILE A 114 2.86 -28.91 -7.22
CA ILE A 114 2.17 -30.04 -6.58
C ILE A 114 0.64 -29.99 -6.68
N GLN A 115 0.04 -28.86 -7.09
CA GLN A 115 -1.43 -28.68 -7.11
C GLN A 115 -2.17 -29.70 -8.00
N ASP A 116 -1.55 -30.16 -9.09
CA ASP A 116 -2.15 -31.12 -10.03
C ASP A 116 -1.87 -32.59 -9.64
N LEU A 117 -1.16 -32.80 -8.52
CA LEU A 117 -0.95 -34.14 -7.99
C LEU A 117 -2.23 -34.53 -7.23
N ARG A 118 -2.86 -35.64 -7.65
CA ARG A 118 -4.14 -36.16 -7.11
C ARG A 118 -4.18 -36.36 -5.58
N PHE A 119 -3.03 -36.30 -4.92
CA PHE A 119 -2.87 -36.38 -3.46
C PHE A 119 -3.13 -35.05 -2.74
N SER A 120 -2.96 -33.94 -3.43
CA SER A 120 -3.33 -32.63 -2.88
C SER A 120 -4.84 -32.46 -3.02
N ARG A 121 -5.54 -32.34 -1.89
CA ARG A 121 -6.93 -31.85 -1.94
C ARG A 121 -6.81 -30.40 -2.38
N SER A 122 -7.26 -30.03 -3.58
CA SER A 122 -7.05 -28.68 -4.16
C SER A 122 -7.38 -27.53 -3.19
N GLY A 123 -8.39 -27.71 -2.33
CA GLY A 123 -8.74 -26.76 -1.28
C GLY A 123 -7.67 -26.52 -0.20
N GLU A 124 -6.76 -27.46 0.04
CA GLU A 124 -5.65 -27.34 0.98
C GLU A 124 -4.56 -26.39 0.45
N VAL A 125 -4.21 -26.50 -0.83
CA VAL A 125 -3.21 -25.64 -1.49
C VAL A 125 -3.69 -24.18 -1.53
N ALA A 126 -4.93 -23.97 -1.96
CA ALA A 126 -5.56 -22.64 -1.93
C ALA A 126 -5.67 -22.10 -0.49
N GLY A 127 -5.98 -22.97 0.48
CA GLY A 127 -5.99 -22.63 1.91
C GLY A 127 -4.65 -22.12 2.43
N ILE A 128 -3.53 -22.70 1.98
CA ILE A 128 -2.18 -22.25 2.33
C ILE A 128 -1.89 -20.86 1.77
N ILE A 129 -2.21 -20.59 0.50
CA ILE A 129 -2.05 -19.25 -0.08
C ILE A 129 -2.85 -18.21 0.73
N ASN A 130 -4.07 -18.54 1.16
CA ASN A 130 -4.88 -17.63 1.97
C ASN A 130 -4.24 -17.34 3.34
N LYS A 131 -3.62 -18.35 3.96
CA LYS A 131 -2.83 -18.16 5.18
C LYS A 131 -1.61 -17.27 4.92
N MET A 132 -0.92 -17.43 3.79
CA MET A 132 0.20 -16.56 3.39
C MET A 132 -0.25 -15.10 3.21
N VAL A 133 -1.39 -14.88 2.56
CA VAL A 133 -2.01 -13.56 2.41
C VAL A 133 -2.32 -12.94 3.79
N ASN A 134 -2.92 -13.72 4.69
CA ASN A 134 -3.19 -13.28 6.07
C ASN A 134 -1.91 -12.99 6.87
N ALA A 135 -0.85 -13.77 6.66
CA ALA A 135 0.45 -13.53 7.28
C ALA A 135 1.04 -12.18 6.85
N PHE A 136 0.96 -11.82 5.56
CA PHE A 136 1.38 -10.49 5.10
C PHE A 136 0.54 -9.36 5.71
N ARG A 137 -0.79 -9.55 5.86
CA ARG A 137 -1.64 -8.59 6.57
C ARG A 137 -1.20 -8.41 8.01
N GLY A 138 -0.92 -9.50 8.71
CA GLY A 138 -0.41 -9.47 10.07
C GLY A 138 0.86 -8.64 10.20
N VAL A 139 1.78 -8.72 9.22
CA VAL A 139 2.98 -7.87 9.20
C VAL A 139 2.65 -6.40 8.98
N ILE A 140 1.77 -6.08 8.03
CA ILE A 140 1.32 -4.69 7.77
C ILE A 140 0.66 -4.11 9.02
N ASP A 141 -0.30 -4.81 9.61
CA ASP A 141 -1.05 -4.39 10.79
C ASP A 141 -0.13 -4.28 12.02
N GLY A 142 0.85 -5.19 12.13
CA GLY A 142 1.84 -5.24 13.21
C GLY A 142 2.93 -4.16 13.16
N THR A 143 3.03 -3.38 12.08
CA THR A 143 3.99 -2.27 12.02
C THR A 143 3.70 -1.21 13.09
N SER A 144 4.74 -0.63 13.68
CA SER A 144 4.60 0.37 14.72
C SER A 144 3.87 1.63 14.23
N ASN A 145 2.94 2.13 15.04
CA ASN A 145 2.30 3.43 14.81
C ASN A 145 3.22 4.61 15.19
N ASP A 146 4.38 4.36 15.83
CA ASP A 146 5.30 5.41 16.23
C ASP A 146 6.16 5.92 15.06
N ILE A 147 5.61 6.88 14.33
CA ILE A 147 6.33 7.65 13.31
C ILE A 147 7.08 8.84 13.94
N ARG A 148 6.93 9.09 15.25
CA ARG A 148 7.50 10.30 15.90
C ARG A 148 9.02 10.22 16.01
N GLY A 149 9.59 9.02 16.01
CA GLY A 149 11.02 8.77 15.90
C GLY A 149 11.59 9.09 14.51
N SER A 150 10.79 8.93 13.44
CA SER A 150 11.16 9.22 12.06
C SER A 150 10.54 10.54 11.60
N LYS A 151 10.88 11.64 12.29
CA LYS A 151 10.50 13.00 11.88
C LYS A 151 10.86 13.33 10.42
N GLU A 152 11.65 12.50 9.75
CA GLU A 152 12.08 12.60 8.36
C GLU A 152 11.28 11.79 7.34
N SER A 153 10.55 10.73 7.72
CA SER A 153 9.85 9.89 6.74
C SER A 153 8.39 10.32 6.55
N THR A 154 8.04 10.78 5.36
CA THR A 154 6.66 10.98 4.91
C THR A 154 5.90 9.67 4.71
N ILE A 155 6.61 8.53 4.69
CA ILE A 155 6.09 7.21 4.33
C ILE A 155 6.21 6.25 5.51
N HIS A 156 5.10 5.59 5.80
CA HIS A 156 4.93 4.63 6.87
C HIS A 156 5.60 3.29 6.52
N PRO A 157 6.21 2.57 7.49
CA PRO A 157 6.77 1.24 7.29
C PRO A 157 5.80 0.25 6.63
N ALA A 158 4.52 0.26 7.03
CA ALA A 158 3.46 -0.54 6.41
C ALA A 158 3.39 -0.39 4.89
N THR A 159 3.60 0.83 4.39
CA THR A 159 3.57 1.13 2.96
C THR A 159 4.75 0.48 2.25
N PHE A 160 5.95 0.50 2.85
CA PHE A 160 7.12 -0.20 2.29
C PHE A 160 6.94 -1.71 2.29
N VAL A 161 6.35 -2.28 3.35
CA VAL A 161 5.98 -3.70 3.40
C VAL A 161 5.02 -4.03 2.27
N LEU A 162 3.95 -3.23 2.08
CA LEU A 162 2.99 -3.44 0.99
C LEU A 162 3.70 -3.49 -0.37
N ILE A 163 4.59 -2.54 -0.66
CA ILE A 163 5.30 -2.52 -1.96
C ILE A 163 6.07 -3.82 -2.20
N GLN A 164 6.80 -4.31 -1.19
CA GLN A 164 7.56 -5.56 -1.32
C GLN A 164 6.64 -6.78 -1.55
N VAL A 165 5.49 -6.82 -0.87
CA VAL A 165 4.47 -7.87 -1.05
C VAL A 165 3.82 -7.79 -2.42
N LEU A 166 3.53 -6.60 -2.92
CA LEU A 166 2.98 -6.41 -4.28
C LEU A 166 4.00 -6.80 -5.35
N GLU A 167 5.29 -6.49 -5.15
CA GLU A 167 6.37 -6.95 -6.03
C GLU A 167 6.48 -8.48 -6.03
N PHE A 168 6.25 -9.13 -4.89
CA PHE A 168 6.16 -10.59 -4.80
C PHE A 168 4.98 -11.15 -5.61
N PHE A 169 3.76 -10.61 -5.44
CA PHE A 169 2.61 -11.06 -6.22
C PHE A 169 2.77 -10.78 -7.71
N CYS A 170 3.40 -9.65 -8.07
CA CYS A 170 3.67 -9.33 -9.46
C CYS A 170 4.63 -10.34 -10.12
N ARG A 171 5.69 -10.75 -9.40
CA ARG A 171 6.65 -11.77 -9.88
C ARG A 171 6.03 -13.16 -9.99
N ASN A 172 5.09 -13.48 -9.10
CA ASN A 172 4.48 -14.80 -9.00
C ASN A 172 3.04 -14.86 -9.57
N ARG A 173 2.65 -13.88 -10.39
CA ARG A 173 1.26 -13.66 -10.82
C ARG A 173 0.61 -14.91 -11.40
N ASP A 174 1.24 -15.54 -12.38
CA ASP A 174 0.64 -16.66 -13.11
C ASP A 174 0.50 -17.91 -12.23
N MET A 175 1.51 -18.19 -11.40
CA MET A 175 1.47 -19.32 -10.45
C MET A 175 0.40 -19.11 -9.38
N VAL A 176 0.35 -17.94 -8.75
CA VAL A 176 -0.65 -17.62 -7.74
C VAL A 176 -2.06 -17.64 -8.33
N GLN A 177 -2.24 -17.09 -9.52
CA GLN A 177 -3.54 -17.09 -10.20
C GLN A 177 -4.00 -18.52 -10.51
N SER A 178 -3.11 -19.38 -11.02
CA SER A 178 -3.43 -20.79 -11.28
C SER A 178 -3.82 -21.55 -10.02
N ILE A 179 -3.11 -21.32 -8.90
CA ILE A 179 -3.45 -21.95 -7.61
C ILE A 179 -4.83 -21.47 -7.14
N LEU A 180 -5.11 -20.17 -7.23
CA LEU A 180 -6.35 -19.59 -6.74
C LEU A 180 -7.56 -19.94 -7.62
N GLU A 181 -7.41 -20.10 -8.94
CA GLU A 181 -8.48 -20.57 -9.83
C GLU A 181 -8.97 -21.98 -9.49
N SER A 182 -8.14 -22.79 -8.84
CA SER A 182 -8.50 -24.12 -8.35
C SER A 182 -9.30 -24.12 -7.03
N GLY A 183 -9.46 -22.95 -6.39
CA GLY A 183 -10.14 -22.78 -5.11
C GLY A 183 -11.21 -21.68 -5.10
N ASP A 184 -12.10 -21.70 -4.11
CA ASP A 184 -13.20 -20.73 -3.96
C ASP A 184 -12.75 -19.36 -3.40
N TYR A 185 -11.63 -18.79 -3.88
CA TYR A 185 -11.13 -17.51 -3.37
C TYR A 185 -11.84 -16.31 -4.03
N ASN A 186 -12.73 -15.67 -3.28
CA ASN A 186 -13.68 -14.67 -3.80
C ASN A 186 -13.12 -13.24 -3.95
N THR A 187 -11.99 -12.90 -3.33
CA THR A 187 -11.35 -11.57 -3.39
C THR A 187 -9.91 -11.69 -3.85
N GLY A 188 -9.38 -10.76 -4.65
CA GLY A 188 -7.98 -10.85 -5.10
C GLY A 188 -7.00 -10.50 -3.96
N PRO A 189 -5.87 -11.22 -3.77
CA PRO A 189 -4.90 -10.95 -2.70
C PRO A 189 -4.44 -9.48 -2.60
N CYS A 190 -4.21 -8.83 -3.75
CA CYS A 190 -3.81 -7.42 -3.80
C CYS A 190 -4.88 -6.47 -3.24
N SER A 191 -6.17 -6.80 -3.40
CA SER A 191 -7.28 -6.01 -2.85
C SER A 191 -7.32 -6.08 -1.33
N ASP A 192 -7.08 -7.26 -0.77
CA ASP A 192 -7.04 -7.48 0.68
C ASP A 192 -5.85 -6.75 1.30
N MET A 193 -4.68 -6.81 0.65
CA MET A 193 -3.48 -6.09 1.11
C MET A 193 -3.68 -4.58 1.07
N PHE A 194 -4.28 -4.06 0.00
CA PHE A 194 -4.57 -2.63 -0.13
C PHE A 194 -5.54 -2.15 0.97
N SER A 195 -6.61 -2.91 1.22
CA SER A 195 -7.60 -2.59 2.25
C SER A 195 -7.01 -2.61 3.66
N CYS A 196 -6.11 -3.56 3.93
CA CYS A 196 -5.32 -3.65 5.16
C CYS A 196 -4.42 -2.41 5.34
N LEU A 197 -3.66 -2.02 4.30
CA LEU A 197 -2.85 -0.80 4.37
C LEU A 197 -3.71 0.45 4.63
N ALA A 198 -4.83 0.61 3.92
CA ALA A 198 -5.71 1.76 4.08
C ALA A 198 -6.25 1.89 5.52
N SER A 199 -6.66 0.76 6.11
CA SER A 199 -7.13 0.71 7.49
C SER A 199 -6.00 1.07 8.47
N LYS A 200 -4.81 0.48 8.29
CA LYS A 200 -3.63 0.75 9.12
C LYS A 200 -3.20 2.21 9.08
N LEU A 201 -3.14 2.81 7.89
CA LEU A 201 -2.76 4.20 7.72
C LEU A 201 -3.78 5.15 8.37
N LYS A 202 -5.07 4.83 8.28
CA LYS A 202 -6.13 5.61 8.95
C LYS A 202 -5.98 5.57 10.47
N GLU A 203 -5.86 4.38 11.05
CA GLU A 203 -5.65 4.20 12.50
C GLU A 203 -4.42 4.95 12.99
N CYS A 204 -3.30 4.83 12.26
CA CYS A 204 -2.06 5.51 12.58
C CYS A 204 -2.23 7.04 12.51
N ALA A 205 -2.92 7.54 11.48
CA ALA A 205 -3.18 8.96 11.32
C ALA A 205 -3.96 9.54 12.52
N GLU A 206 -5.03 8.85 12.91
CA GLU A 206 -5.91 9.22 14.04
C GLU A 206 -5.17 9.20 15.39
N THR A 207 -4.20 8.28 15.54
CA THR A 207 -3.39 8.14 16.75
C THR A 207 -2.27 9.19 16.83
N VAL A 208 -1.63 9.50 15.70
CA VAL A 208 -0.40 10.32 15.67
C VAL A 208 -0.69 11.81 15.60
N PHE A 209 -1.67 12.22 14.80
CA PHE A 209 -1.93 13.62 14.47
C PHE A 209 -3.15 14.15 15.22
N GLN A 210 -3.08 15.40 15.68
CA GLN A 210 -4.24 16.07 16.29
C GLN A 210 -5.06 16.84 15.25
N GLN A 211 -4.40 17.33 14.21
CA GLN A 211 -5.04 18.13 13.17
C GLN A 211 -5.48 17.22 12.02
N LYS A 212 -6.77 17.25 11.67
CA LYS A 212 -7.33 16.44 10.58
C LYS A 212 -6.60 16.62 9.24
N GLY A 213 -6.13 17.82 8.93
CA GLY A 213 -5.41 18.05 7.68
C GLY A 213 -4.07 17.33 7.63
N GLN A 214 -3.39 17.21 8.77
CA GLN A 214 -2.16 16.42 8.86
C GLN A 214 -2.47 14.92 8.71
N MET A 215 -3.62 14.45 9.21
CA MET A 215 -4.09 13.08 8.97
C MET A 215 -4.30 12.82 7.47
N TYR A 216 -5.01 13.71 6.77
CA TYR A 216 -5.25 13.57 5.33
C TYR A 216 -3.96 13.59 4.53
N ILE A 217 -3.06 14.54 4.82
CA ILE A 217 -1.75 14.62 4.15
C ILE A 217 -0.90 13.38 4.38
N PHE A 218 -0.91 12.83 5.61
CA PHE A 218 -0.20 11.61 5.92
C PHE A 218 -0.71 10.42 5.09
N VAL A 219 -2.04 10.23 5.03
CA VAL A 219 -2.62 9.16 4.21
C VAL A 219 -2.32 9.39 2.72
N LEU A 220 -2.47 10.61 2.22
CA LEU A 220 -2.18 10.97 0.84
C LEU A 220 -0.72 10.68 0.46
N ASN A 221 0.26 11.04 1.29
CA ASN A 221 1.66 10.74 1.04
C ASN A 221 1.89 9.24 0.80
N ASN A 222 1.27 8.40 1.63
CA ASN A 222 1.44 6.95 1.55
C ASN A 222 0.72 6.35 0.35
N MET A 223 -0.55 6.73 0.12
CA MET A 223 -1.32 6.23 -1.02
C MET A 223 -0.71 6.68 -2.36
N TYR A 224 -0.27 7.93 -2.43
CA TYR A 224 0.37 8.45 -3.63
C TYR A 224 1.71 7.76 -3.92
N TYR A 225 2.48 7.40 -2.88
CA TYR A 225 3.67 6.58 -3.06
C TYR A 225 3.36 5.21 -3.67
N VAL A 226 2.28 4.55 -3.22
CA VAL A 226 1.82 3.29 -3.83
C VAL A 226 1.42 3.52 -5.28
N LEU A 227 0.72 4.61 -5.58
CA LEU A 227 0.33 4.95 -6.96
C LEU A 227 1.55 5.17 -7.86
N GLN A 228 2.58 5.86 -7.39
CA GLN A 228 3.83 6.05 -8.13
C GLN A 228 4.50 4.71 -8.45
N LYS A 229 4.67 3.85 -7.43
CA LYS A 229 5.25 2.51 -7.64
C LYS A 229 4.42 1.68 -8.60
N ASN A 230 3.10 1.75 -8.52
CA ASN A 230 2.22 1.08 -9.46
C ASN A 230 2.34 1.61 -10.89
N ARG A 231 2.44 2.94 -11.10
CA ARG A 231 2.61 3.53 -12.44
C ARG A 231 3.92 3.10 -13.12
N HIS A 232 4.97 2.87 -12.34
CA HIS A 232 6.26 2.42 -12.87
C HIS A 232 6.29 0.91 -13.16
N SER A 233 5.74 0.08 -12.27
CA SER A 233 5.96 -1.37 -12.31
C SER A 233 4.70 -2.21 -12.54
N GLY A 234 3.51 -1.61 -12.63
CA GLY A 234 2.25 -2.33 -12.86
C GLY A 234 1.89 -3.33 -11.75
N LEU A 235 2.17 -2.97 -10.49
CA LEU A 235 2.10 -3.86 -9.33
C LEU A 235 0.66 -4.30 -8.98
N LEU A 236 -0.32 -3.42 -9.19
CA LEU A 236 -1.72 -3.64 -8.84
C LEU A 236 -2.54 -4.08 -10.05
N PRO A 237 -3.49 -5.00 -9.86
CA PRO A 237 -4.54 -5.26 -10.85
C PRO A 237 -5.34 -3.99 -11.17
N PRO A 238 -5.88 -3.84 -12.41
CA PRO A 238 -6.54 -2.62 -12.85
C PRO A 238 -7.69 -2.15 -11.95
N ASN A 239 -8.51 -3.07 -11.43
CA ASN A 239 -9.61 -2.76 -10.51
C ASN A 239 -9.09 -2.19 -9.18
N VAL A 240 -8.03 -2.77 -8.62
CA VAL A 240 -7.43 -2.28 -7.36
C VAL A 240 -6.72 -0.94 -7.58
N ALA A 241 -6.06 -0.76 -8.73
CA ALA A 241 -5.45 0.50 -9.11
C ALA A 241 -6.50 1.63 -9.25
N ALA A 242 -7.67 1.33 -9.82
CA ALA A 242 -8.79 2.28 -9.89
C ALA A 242 -9.31 2.65 -8.49
N THR A 243 -9.45 1.67 -7.60
CA THR A 243 -9.81 1.92 -6.19
C THR A 243 -8.79 2.83 -5.49
N LEU A 244 -7.49 2.59 -5.70
CA LEU A 244 -6.43 3.44 -5.14
C LEU A 244 -6.58 4.91 -5.59
N VAL A 245 -6.83 5.14 -6.89
CA VAL A 245 -7.05 6.50 -7.42
C VAL A 245 -8.29 7.12 -6.78
N SER A 246 -9.41 6.38 -6.72
CA SER A 246 -10.63 6.87 -6.08
C SER A 246 -10.44 7.24 -4.60
N VAL A 247 -9.65 6.46 -3.86
CA VAL A 247 -9.32 6.77 -2.47
C VAL A 247 -8.48 8.04 -2.38
N ILE A 248 -7.46 8.21 -3.23
CA ILE A 248 -6.65 9.43 -3.27
C ILE A 248 -7.54 10.65 -3.52
N ASP A 249 -8.40 10.60 -4.54
CA ASP A 249 -9.30 11.70 -4.89
C ASP A 249 -10.23 12.04 -3.72
N GLN A 250 -10.79 11.03 -3.04
CA GLN A 250 -11.64 11.24 -1.86
C GLN A 250 -10.88 11.94 -0.72
N TYR A 251 -9.62 11.58 -0.48
CA TYR A 251 -8.80 12.21 0.56
C TYR A 251 -8.39 13.65 0.18
N VAL A 252 -8.16 13.93 -1.11
CA VAL A 252 -7.94 15.30 -1.61
C VAL A 252 -9.18 16.16 -1.35
N VAL A 253 -10.36 15.69 -1.75
CA VAL A 253 -11.63 16.39 -1.50
C VAL A 253 -11.85 16.62 -0.01
N SER A 254 -11.66 15.58 0.82
CA SER A 254 -11.82 15.69 2.28
C SER A 254 -10.88 16.72 2.91
N TYR A 255 -9.64 16.83 2.40
CA TYR A 255 -8.69 17.85 2.83
C TYR A 255 -9.13 19.26 2.42
N LEU A 256 -9.63 19.44 1.19
CA LEU A 256 -10.17 20.72 0.72
C LEU A 256 -11.40 21.16 1.53
N ASP A 257 -12.31 20.23 1.79
CA ASP A 257 -13.54 20.47 2.56
C ASP A 257 -13.27 20.88 4.01
N GLU A 258 -12.20 20.36 4.62
CA GLU A 258 -11.86 20.70 6.00
C GLU A 258 -11.15 22.05 6.13
N TYR A 259 -10.27 22.43 5.19
CA TYR A 259 -9.40 23.62 5.36
C TYR A 259 -9.71 24.80 4.45
N TRP A 260 -10.23 24.54 3.26
CA TRP A 260 -10.38 25.55 2.22
C TRP A 260 -11.85 25.89 1.96
N PHE A 261 -12.76 24.92 2.08
CA PHE A 261 -14.19 25.14 1.94
C PHE A 261 -14.78 26.10 3.00
N PRO A 262 -14.47 26.00 4.31
CA PRO A 262 -15.07 26.88 5.30
C PRO A 262 -14.78 28.37 5.08
N PRO A 263 -13.51 28.82 4.89
CA PRO A 263 -13.25 30.24 4.63
C PRO A 263 -13.79 30.70 3.27
N MET A 264 -13.80 29.82 2.25
CA MET A 264 -14.43 30.11 0.97
C MET A 264 -15.93 30.38 1.14
N LEU A 265 -16.66 29.48 1.79
CA LEU A 265 -18.10 29.59 1.98
C LEU A 265 -18.48 30.80 2.85
N LEU A 266 -17.76 31.01 3.96
CA LEU A 266 -18.06 32.07 4.92
C LEU A 266 -17.85 33.47 4.31
N TYR A 267 -16.80 33.66 3.52
CA TYR A 267 -16.35 35.00 3.16
C TYR A 267 -16.46 35.34 1.67
N LEU A 268 -16.42 34.34 0.78
CA LEU A 268 -16.38 34.57 -0.67
C LEU A 268 -17.63 34.10 -1.41
N GLU A 269 -18.41 33.18 -0.83
CA GLU A 269 -19.64 32.65 -1.43
C GLU A 269 -20.90 32.95 -0.60
N GLY A 270 -22.03 32.34 -0.99
CA GLY A 270 -23.29 32.42 -0.27
C GLY A 270 -23.80 33.85 -0.10
N ASP A 271 -24.21 34.18 1.11
CA ASP A 271 -24.75 35.51 1.42
C ASP A 271 -23.68 36.62 1.40
N SER A 272 -22.41 36.26 1.63
CA SER A 272 -21.30 37.19 1.46
C SER A 272 -21.20 37.64 0.01
N LEU A 273 -21.31 36.74 -0.96
CA LEU A 273 -21.28 37.09 -2.38
C LEU A 273 -22.52 37.90 -2.82
N LYS A 274 -23.70 37.58 -2.28
CA LYS A 274 -24.94 38.36 -2.56
C LYS A 274 -24.87 39.78 -2.01
N LYS A 275 -24.13 39.99 -0.91
CA LYS A 275 -23.97 41.28 -0.25
C LYS A 275 -22.49 41.52 0.08
N PRO A 276 -21.65 41.75 -0.95
CA PRO A 276 -20.21 41.83 -0.76
C PRO A 276 -19.86 43.03 0.12
N ARG A 277 -18.94 42.81 1.05
CA ARG A 277 -18.43 43.80 2.00
C ARG A 277 -16.92 43.71 2.04
N ARG A 278 -16.25 44.85 2.20
CA ARG A 278 -14.80 44.89 2.38
C ARG A 278 -14.34 44.09 3.60
N SER A 279 -15.10 44.14 4.69
CA SER A 279 -14.81 43.37 5.90
C SER A 279 -14.78 41.85 5.66
N SER A 280 -15.63 41.32 4.77
CA SER A 280 -15.61 39.89 4.42
C SER A 280 -14.32 39.52 3.68
N LEU A 281 -13.87 40.40 2.77
CA LEU A 281 -12.61 40.23 2.05
C LEU A 281 -11.40 40.27 2.99
N ASP A 282 -11.37 41.24 3.91
CA ASP A 282 -10.27 41.38 4.87
C ASP A 282 -10.21 40.16 5.82
N ASN A 283 -11.37 39.65 6.27
CA ASN A 283 -11.45 38.42 7.06
C ASN A 283 -10.98 37.19 6.29
N PHE A 284 -11.39 37.05 5.03
CA PHE A 284 -10.92 35.98 4.15
C PHE A 284 -9.39 35.99 4.04
N ILE A 285 -8.79 37.15 3.75
CA ILE A 285 -7.34 37.28 3.59
C ILE A 285 -6.61 36.88 4.89
N GLY A 286 -7.12 37.31 6.05
CA GLY A 286 -6.57 36.91 7.35
C GLY A 286 -6.58 35.39 7.56
N GLU A 287 -7.72 34.75 7.29
CA GLU A 287 -7.89 33.30 7.41
C GLU A 287 -7.05 32.52 6.39
N PHE A 288 -7.01 32.99 5.14
CA PHE A 288 -6.16 32.43 4.08
C PHE A 288 -4.69 32.39 4.51
N PHE A 289 -4.13 33.52 4.96
CA PHE A 289 -2.74 33.55 5.39
C PHE A 289 -2.50 32.71 6.65
N ARG A 290 -3.47 32.65 7.58
CA ARG A 290 -3.38 31.77 8.75
C ARG A 290 -3.29 30.30 8.33
N THR A 291 -4.16 29.85 7.43
CA THR A 291 -4.14 28.49 6.87
C THR A 291 -2.83 28.22 6.15
N CYS A 292 -2.39 29.11 5.25
CA CYS A 292 -1.14 28.94 4.52
C CYS A 292 0.07 28.83 5.46
N ASN A 293 0.18 29.72 6.45
CA ASN A 293 1.27 29.71 7.41
C ASN A 293 1.30 28.42 8.24
N GLY A 294 0.13 27.89 8.62
CA GLY A 294 0.02 26.63 9.36
C GLY A 294 0.45 25.41 8.56
N GLN A 295 0.35 25.45 7.23
CA GLN A 295 0.62 24.32 6.34
C GLN A 295 1.97 24.40 5.60
N MET A 296 2.67 25.53 5.65
CA MET A 296 3.98 25.69 5.01
C MET A 296 5.01 24.63 5.42
N THR A 297 4.95 24.16 6.66
CA THR A 297 5.89 23.19 7.24
C THR A 297 5.45 21.74 7.10
N TRP A 298 4.28 21.48 6.51
CA TRP A 298 3.79 20.12 6.37
C TRP A 298 4.58 19.37 5.31
N LYS A 299 5.00 18.16 5.64
CA LYS A 299 5.79 17.32 4.74
C LYS A 299 4.87 16.59 3.78
N VAL A 300 5.09 16.83 2.48
CA VAL A 300 4.32 16.23 1.38
C VAL A 300 5.31 15.69 0.35
N GLN A 301 5.00 14.60 -0.35
CA GLN A 301 5.81 14.14 -1.48
C GLN A 301 5.84 15.15 -2.63
N THR A 302 6.97 15.27 -3.31
CA THR A 302 7.23 16.32 -4.33
C THR A 302 6.15 16.39 -5.42
N GLU A 303 5.74 15.26 -6.00
CA GLU A 303 4.74 15.23 -7.06
C GLU A 303 3.34 15.53 -6.51
N LEU A 304 3.02 15.02 -5.32
CA LEU A 304 1.76 15.28 -4.64
C LEU A 304 1.63 16.76 -4.23
N LYS A 305 2.74 17.44 -3.87
CA LYS A 305 2.75 18.88 -3.58
C LYS A 305 2.15 19.67 -4.72
N ASN A 306 2.59 19.39 -5.95
CA ASN A 306 2.16 20.15 -7.12
C ASN A 306 0.66 19.96 -7.38
N ILE A 307 0.18 18.71 -7.29
CA ILE A 307 -1.24 18.38 -7.43
C ILE A 307 -2.07 19.11 -6.37
N LEU A 308 -1.70 19.02 -5.10
CA LEU A 308 -2.45 19.69 -4.02
C LEU A 308 -2.45 21.21 -4.19
N ARG A 309 -1.33 21.82 -4.58
CA ARG A 309 -1.27 23.26 -4.83
C ARG A 309 -2.17 23.68 -5.97
N GLU A 310 -2.16 22.92 -7.07
CA GLU A 310 -3.03 23.15 -8.22
C GLU A 310 -4.51 23.03 -7.82
N GLU A 311 -4.89 21.97 -7.12
CA GLU A 311 -6.26 21.78 -6.62
C GLU A 311 -6.70 22.93 -5.70
N ILE A 312 -5.85 23.38 -4.78
CA ILE A 312 -6.14 24.54 -3.91
C ILE A 312 -6.33 25.80 -4.75
N VAL A 313 -5.46 26.05 -5.74
CA VAL A 313 -5.57 27.22 -6.64
C VAL A 313 -6.89 27.18 -7.39
N ASN A 314 -7.20 26.06 -8.04
CA ASN A 314 -8.42 25.85 -8.82
C ASN A 314 -9.67 26.01 -7.95
N PHE A 315 -9.58 25.62 -6.69
CA PHE A 315 -10.68 25.72 -5.75
C PHE A 315 -10.93 27.16 -5.27
N ILE A 316 -9.88 27.89 -4.86
CA ILE A 316 -10.07 29.15 -4.11
C ILE A 316 -9.90 30.42 -4.94
N VAL A 317 -9.00 30.42 -5.92
CA VAL A 317 -8.63 31.65 -6.66
C VAL A 317 -9.81 32.16 -7.51
N PRO A 318 -10.53 31.32 -8.27
CA PRO A 318 -11.69 31.80 -9.05
C PRO A 318 -12.76 32.45 -8.18
N LYS A 319 -13.01 31.90 -6.99
CA LYS A 319 -14.00 32.43 -6.03
C LYS A 319 -13.58 33.78 -5.47
N TYR A 320 -12.30 33.91 -5.16
CA TYR A 320 -11.73 35.18 -4.70
C TYR A 320 -11.84 36.28 -5.76
N VAL A 321 -11.44 35.98 -7.00
CA VAL A 321 -11.47 36.95 -8.10
C VAL A 321 -12.90 37.43 -8.36
N ASN A 322 -13.85 36.50 -8.48
CA ASN A 322 -15.26 36.83 -8.66
C ASN A 322 -15.80 37.73 -7.53
N PHE A 323 -15.53 37.37 -6.26
CA PHE A 323 -15.96 38.19 -5.12
C PHE A 323 -15.37 39.61 -5.18
N SER A 324 -14.08 39.73 -5.53
CA SER A 324 -13.40 41.01 -5.64
C SER A 324 -14.02 41.89 -6.74
N GLU A 325 -14.30 41.32 -7.91
CA GLU A 325 -14.94 42.02 -9.03
C GLU A 325 -16.33 42.54 -8.67
N VAL A 326 -17.18 41.71 -8.03
CA VAL A 326 -18.53 42.10 -7.61
C VAL A 326 -18.47 43.20 -6.53
N LEU A 327 -17.48 43.15 -5.64
CA LEU A 327 -17.25 44.20 -4.63
C LEU A 327 -16.87 45.54 -5.29
N GLN A 328 -15.96 45.51 -6.28
CA GLN A 328 -15.51 46.71 -7.00
C GLN A 328 -16.64 47.35 -7.83
N ALA A 329 -17.52 46.53 -8.40
CA ALA A 329 -18.69 47.00 -9.14
C ALA A 329 -19.75 47.70 -8.27
N ASN A 330 -19.65 47.68 -6.94
CA ASN A 330 -20.60 48.29 -6.00
C ASN A 330 -19.94 49.33 -5.04
N PRO A 331 -19.56 50.53 -5.51
CA PRO A 331 -18.78 51.51 -4.74
C PRO A 331 -19.46 52.06 -3.47
N ARG A 332 -20.80 51.98 -3.37
CA ARG A 332 -21.59 52.58 -2.28
C ARG A 332 -21.40 51.90 -0.91
N ARG A 333 -20.69 50.78 -0.84
CA ARG A 333 -20.48 50.00 0.40
C ARG A 333 -19.02 50.00 0.90
N CYS A 334 -18.16 50.82 0.31
CA CYS A 334 -16.70 50.72 0.45
C CYS A 334 -16.09 51.47 1.66
N TRP A 335 -16.85 52.24 2.45
CA TRP A 335 -16.24 53.12 3.47
C TRP A 335 -16.96 53.08 4.83
N SER A 336 -16.33 52.48 5.84
CA SER A 336 -16.55 52.82 7.25
C SER A 336 -15.49 53.85 7.69
N SER A 337 -15.93 54.89 8.39
CA SER A 337 -15.17 56.12 8.68
C SER A 337 -13.97 55.93 9.62
N TRP A 338 -13.90 54.82 10.35
CA TRP A 338 -12.89 54.59 11.39
C TRP A 338 -11.50 54.22 10.83
N LEU A 339 -11.41 53.66 9.62
CA LEU A 339 -10.13 53.26 9.01
C LEU A 339 -9.47 54.37 8.18
N LYS A 340 -10.11 55.51 7.92
CA LYS A 340 -9.46 56.63 7.19
C LYS A 340 -8.23 57.19 7.91
N GLY A 341 -8.13 57.02 9.24
CA GLY A 341 -7.00 57.49 10.05
C GLY A 341 -5.78 56.58 10.06
N MET A 342 -5.96 55.26 9.92
CA MET A 342 -4.86 54.29 10.01
C MET A 342 -4.17 54.02 8.66
N TRP A 343 -4.81 54.39 7.55
CA TRP A 343 -4.36 54.08 6.19
C TRP A 343 -3.69 55.26 5.45
N ARG A 344 -3.68 56.48 6.02
CA ARG A 344 -2.99 57.63 5.40
C ARG A 344 -1.46 57.59 5.49
N THR A 345 -0.88 56.74 6.33
CA THR A 345 0.58 56.59 6.47
C THR A 345 1.15 55.36 5.75
N ARG A 346 0.34 54.65 4.96
CA ARG A 346 0.75 53.42 4.25
C ARG A 346 0.16 53.30 2.84
N SER A 347 -0.02 54.43 2.14
CA SER A 347 -0.75 54.52 0.87
C SER A 347 -0.01 53.95 -0.35
N GLU A 348 0.70 52.83 -0.23
CA GLU A 348 1.38 52.19 -1.37
C GLU A 348 1.36 50.65 -1.41
N LYS A 349 0.63 49.92 -0.55
CA LYS A 349 0.65 48.43 -0.63
C LYS A 349 -0.59 47.73 -0.08
N LEU A 350 -1.49 47.28 -0.97
CA LEU A 350 -1.87 45.87 -1.22
C LEU A 350 -3.23 45.81 -1.95
N GLU A 351 -3.20 45.76 -3.28
CA GLU A 351 -4.23 45.04 -4.04
C GLU A 351 -3.74 43.59 -4.10
N CYS A 352 -4.16 42.75 -3.15
CA CYS A 352 -3.86 41.31 -3.24
C CYS A 352 -4.65 40.77 -4.43
N THR A 353 -3.97 40.36 -5.49
CA THR A 353 -4.61 39.83 -6.71
C THR A 353 -4.79 38.32 -6.61
N GLY A 354 -5.61 37.73 -7.49
CA GLY A 354 -5.69 36.27 -7.60
C GLY A 354 -4.32 35.62 -7.88
N ALA A 355 -3.44 36.32 -8.63
CA ALA A 355 -2.07 35.87 -8.87
C ALA A 355 -1.20 35.89 -7.61
N ASP A 356 -1.42 36.83 -6.69
CA ASP A 356 -0.73 36.86 -5.41
C ASP A 356 -1.14 35.69 -4.52
N LEU A 357 -2.44 35.33 -4.50
CA LEU A 357 -2.91 34.12 -3.79
C LEU A 357 -2.25 32.87 -4.36
N ALA A 358 -2.28 32.70 -5.69
CA ALA A 358 -1.66 31.55 -6.35
C ALA A 358 -0.15 31.44 -6.04
N LYS A 359 0.56 32.57 -5.98
CA LYS A 359 1.97 32.63 -5.61
C LYS A 359 2.22 32.21 -4.16
N VAL A 360 1.32 32.53 -3.24
CA VAL A 360 1.39 32.09 -1.85
C VAL A 360 1.10 30.59 -1.73
N ILE A 361 0.05 30.10 -2.41
CA ILE A 361 -0.28 28.68 -2.47
C ILE A 361 0.89 27.86 -3.04
N GLY A 362 1.57 28.39 -4.05
CA GLY A 362 2.77 27.79 -4.63
C GLY A 362 3.93 27.56 -3.63
N ARG A 363 3.89 28.17 -2.44
CA ARG A 363 4.89 28.00 -1.37
C ARG A 363 4.46 27.04 -0.26
N LEU A 364 3.24 26.50 -0.30
CA LEU A 364 2.79 25.51 0.70
C LEU A 364 3.65 24.26 0.61
N PHE A 365 3.94 23.61 1.74
CA PHE A 365 4.69 22.35 1.78
C PHE A 365 6.18 22.44 1.33
N GLU A 366 6.79 23.62 1.35
CA GLU A 366 8.18 23.85 0.86
C GLU A 366 9.30 23.60 1.89
N ARG A 367 9.00 23.10 3.10
CA ARG A 367 10.02 22.89 4.14
C ARG A 367 10.49 21.46 4.31
#